data_AF-A0AB74LU53-F1
#
_entry.id   AF-A0AB74LU53-F1
#
_cell.length_a   1.000
_cell.length_b   1.000
_cell.length_c   1.000
_cell.angle_alpha   90.00
_cell.angle_beta   90.00
_cell.angle_gamma   90.00
#
_symmetry.space_group_name_H-M   'P 1'
#
loop_
_entity.id
_entity.type
_entity.pdbx_description
1 polymer ?
#
loop_
_entity_poly.entity_id
_entity_poly.type
_entity_poly.pdbx_seq_one_letter_code
_entity_poly.pdbx_strand_id
1 'polypeptide(L)'
;MEETIKTFTVWLAIGTEAAAALIIGFATLEATVFALLLFLPASLRRSDDDGPQAAKEQVRLRLGRWLAVALEFELGADILRTAVAPTWSEIGQLAAIAAIRTLLNYFLQQEIDKAEERSH
;
A
#
# COMPACT_ATOMS: atom_id res chain seq x y z
N MET A 1 -4.00 27.17 23.84
CA MET A 1 -2.70 26.57 23.48
C MET A 1 -2.85 25.10 23.12
N GLU A 2 -3.53 24.28 23.93
CA GLU A 2 -3.81 22.87 23.60
C GLU A 2 -4.65 22.65 22.33
N GLU A 3 -5.73 23.41 22.10
CA GLU A 3 -6.51 23.31 20.85
C GLU A 3 -5.68 23.63 19.60
N THR A 4 -4.82 24.65 19.67
CA THR A 4 -3.96 25.03 18.55
C THR A 4 -2.98 23.91 18.18
N ILE A 5 -2.43 23.22 19.18
CA ILE A 5 -1.54 22.07 18.98
C ILE A 5 -2.32 20.89 18.39
N LYS A 6 -3.53 20.61 18.91
CA LYS A 6 -4.40 19.55 18.39
C LYS A 6 -4.73 19.73 16.92
N THR A 7 -5.23 20.90 16.55
CA THR A 7 -5.56 21.23 15.16
C THR A 7 -4.33 21.13 14.26
N PHE A 8 -3.18 21.65 14.70
CA PHE A 8 -1.95 21.60 13.92
C PHE A 8 -1.49 20.16 13.63
N THR A 9 -1.47 19.29 14.65
CA THR A 9 -1.08 17.88 14.47
C THR A 9 -2.04 17.12 13.56
N VAL A 10 -3.35 17.40 13.65
CA VAL A 10 -4.35 16.79 12.74
C VAL A 10 -4.09 17.20 11.29
N TRP A 11 -3.80 18.48 11.03
CA TRP A 11 -3.42 18.94 9.69
C TRP A 11 -2.15 18.27 9.17
N LEU A 12 -1.16 18.05 10.04
CA LEU A 12 0.04 17.30 9.67
C LEU A 12 -0.26 15.83 9.36
N ALA A 13 -1.12 15.17 10.14
CA ALA A 13 -1.52 13.79 9.87
C ALA A 13 -2.19 13.66 8.50
N ILE A 14 -3.14 14.54 8.20
CA ILE A 14 -3.84 14.59 6.90
C ILE A 14 -2.85 14.87 5.76
N GLY A 15 -1.90 15.80 5.94
CA GLY A 15 -0.87 16.07 4.95
C GLY A 15 0.02 14.85 4.67
N THR A 16 0.35 14.11 5.72
CA THR A 16 1.15 12.88 5.64
C THR A 16 0.39 11.76 4.90
N GLU A 17 -0.91 11.59 5.17
CA GLU A 17 -1.79 10.68 4.44
C GLU A 17 -1.91 11.05 2.95
N ALA A 18 -2.10 12.34 2.67
CA ALA A 18 -2.20 12.81 1.29
C ALA A 18 -0.90 12.52 0.51
N ALA A 19 0.26 12.69 1.14
CA ALA A 19 1.54 12.33 0.54
C ALA A 19 1.64 10.82 0.26
N ALA A 20 1.26 9.98 1.22
CA ALA A 20 1.22 8.53 1.03
C ALA A 20 0.29 8.13 -0.14
N ALA A 21 -0.91 8.68 -0.18
CA ALA A 21 -1.89 8.43 -1.24
C ALA A 21 -1.36 8.82 -2.63
N LEU A 22 -0.66 9.96 -2.74
CA LEU A 22 -0.02 10.39 -3.97
C LEU A 22 1.08 9.41 -4.40
N ILE A 23 1.96 9.00 -3.48
CA ILE A 23 3.04 8.03 -3.77
C ILE A 23 2.44 6.72 -4.29
N ILE A 24 1.42 6.19 -3.61
CA ILE A 24 0.72 4.96 -4.03
C ILE A 24 0.13 5.16 -5.43
N GLY A 25 -0.60 6.26 -5.65
CA GLY A 25 -1.22 6.56 -6.94
C GLY A 25 -0.22 6.59 -8.09
N PHE A 26 0.90 7.29 -7.92
CA PHE A 26 1.97 7.35 -8.93
C PHE A 26 2.63 5.99 -9.16
N ALA A 27 2.96 5.25 -8.09
CA ALA A 27 3.60 3.95 -8.21
C ALA A 27 2.69 2.92 -8.89
N THR A 28 1.40 2.90 -8.54
CA THR A 28 0.41 2.03 -9.18
C THR A 28 0.24 2.39 -10.65
N LEU A 29 0.12 3.69 -10.98
CA LEU A 29 -0.01 4.14 -12.37
C LEU A 29 1.22 3.72 -13.20
N GLU A 30 2.42 3.95 -12.68
CA GLU A 30 3.68 3.58 -13.33
C GLU A 30 3.76 2.06 -13.57
N ALA A 31 3.42 1.25 -12.54
CA ALA A 31 3.42 -0.20 -12.62
C ALA A 31 2.40 -0.73 -13.64
N THR A 32 1.19 -0.16 -13.67
CA THR A 32 0.15 -0.52 -14.64
C THR A 32 0.57 -0.20 -16.06
N VAL A 33 1.09 1.00 -16.33
CA VAL A 33 1.57 1.38 -17.67
C VAL A 33 2.68 0.43 -18.13
N PHE A 34 3.67 0.15 -17.28
CA PHE A 34 4.76 -0.74 -17.65
C PHE A 34 4.28 -2.18 -17.87
N ALA A 35 3.37 -2.69 -17.05
CA ALA A 35 2.76 -4.00 -17.22
C ALA A 35 1.98 -4.10 -18.53
N LEU A 36 1.18 -3.08 -18.88
CA LEU A 36 0.44 -3.03 -20.16
C LEU A 36 1.38 -3.00 -21.36
N LEU A 37 2.45 -2.22 -21.31
CA LEU A 37 3.49 -2.22 -22.33
C LEU A 37 4.18 -3.59 -22.47
N LEU A 38 4.18 -4.41 -21.42
CA LEU A 38 4.69 -5.77 -21.46
C LEU A 38 3.81 -6.73 -22.27
N PHE A 39 2.51 -6.45 -22.37
CA PHE A 39 1.57 -7.26 -23.15
C PHE A 39 1.54 -6.92 -24.65
N LEU A 40 2.18 -5.81 -25.07
CA LEU A 40 2.26 -5.47 -26.49
C LEU A 40 3.16 -6.48 -27.25
N PRO A 41 2.82 -6.84 -28.51
CA PRO A 41 3.53 -7.86 -29.27
C PRO A 41 5.00 -7.50 -29.46
N ALA A 42 5.84 -8.52 -29.32
CA ALA A 42 7.31 -8.45 -29.29
C ALA A 42 7.98 -7.83 -30.55
N SER A 43 7.22 -7.48 -31.59
CA SER A 43 7.73 -6.88 -32.83
C SER A 43 8.33 -5.48 -32.66
N LEU A 44 8.07 -4.80 -31.53
CA LEU A 44 8.65 -3.48 -31.23
C LEU A 44 9.73 -3.51 -30.13
N ARG A 45 9.98 -4.65 -29.49
CA ARG A 45 10.93 -4.75 -28.37
C ARG A 45 12.20 -5.47 -28.83
N ARG A 46 13.30 -4.70 -28.92
CA ARG A 46 14.64 -5.28 -28.99
C ARG A 46 14.87 -6.13 -27.74
N SER A 47 15.36 -7.32 -28.00
CA SER A 47 15.78 -8.33 -27.04
C SER A 47 16.67 -7.74 -25.94
N ASP A 48 16.19 -7.78 -24.70
CA ASP A 48 17.04 -7.87 -23.52
C ASP A 48 16.75 -9.24 -22.88
N ASP A 49 17.83 -9.93 -22.52
CA ASP A 49 17.99 -11.39 -22.36
C ASP A 49 17.33 -11.99 -21.11
N ASP A 50 16.54 -11.20 -20.38
CA ASP A 50 15.84 -11.61 -19.16
C ASP A 50 14.36 -11.84 -19.48
N GLY A 51 13.92 -13.10 -19.48
CA GLY A 51 12.60 -13.52 -19.97
C GLY A 51 11.40 -12.78 -19.33
N PRO A 52 10.18 -12.94 -19.88
CA PRO A 52 8.97 -12.23 -19.43
C PRO A 52 8.67 -12.29 -17.92
N GLN A 53 9.22 -13.29 -17.22
CA GLN A 53 9.13 -13.43 -15.77
C GLN A 53 10.00 -12.41 -15.02
N ALA A 54 11.24 -12.17 -15.46
CA ALA A 54 12.15 -11.23 -14.82
C ALA A 54 11.64 -9.77 -14.91
N ALA A 55 11.08 -9.40 -16.07
CA ALA A 55 10.47 -8.07 -16.24
C ALA A 55 9.23 -7.86 -15.36
N LYS A 56 8.41 -8.90 -15.14
CA LYS A 56 7.28 -8.85 -14.20
C LYS A 56 7.76 -8.71 -12.75
N GLU A 57 8.81 -9.45 -12.39
CA GLU A 57 9.39 -9.38 -11.06
C GLU A 57 9.97 -7.99 -10.78
N GLN A 58 10.64 -7.36 -11.76
CA GLN A 58 11.11 -5.98 -11.62
C GLN A 58 9.97 -4.98 -11.34
N VAL A 59 8.83 -5.10 -12.03
CA VAL A 59 7.64 -4.25 -11.77
C VAL A 59 7.14 -4.47 -10.34
N ARG A 60 7.04 -5.74 -9.92
CA ARG A 60 6.58 -6.11 -8.58
C ARG A 60 7.49 -5.54 -7.49
N LEU A 61 8.81 -5.70 -7.64
CA LEU A 61 9.80 -5.19 -6.69
C LEU A 61 9.76 -3.66 -6.61
N ARG A 62 9.66 -2.98 -7.75
CA ARG A 62 9.61 -1.50 -7.78
C ARG A 62 8.33 -0.97 -7.13
N LEU A 63 7.18 -1.56 -7.45
CA LEU A 63 5.91 -1.23 -6.80
C LEU A 63 5.97 -1.50 -5.30
N GLY A 64 6.47 -2.66 -4.89
CA GLY A 64 6.61 -3.04 -3.49
C GLY A 64 7.46 -2.04 -2.68
N ARG A 65 8.56 -1.54 -3.26
CA ARG A 65 9.40 -0.52 -2.60
C ARG A 65 8.67 0.81 -2.39
N TRP A 66 7.89 1.26 -3.37
CA TRP A 66 7.10 2.49 -3.22
C TRP A 66 5.94 2.35 -2.24
N LEU A 67 5.29 1.19 -2.23
CA LEU A 67 4.26 0.88 -1.23
C LEU A 67 4.86 0.84 0.19
N ALA A 68 6.05 0.27 0.37
CA ALA A 68 6.74 0.29 1.65
C ALA A 68 6.98 1.72 2.15
N VAL A 69 7.43 2.62 1.28
CA VAL A 69 7.59 4.04 1.61
C VAL A 69 6.25 4.64 2.04
N ALA A 70 5.18 4.46 1.26
CA ALA A 70 3.87 5.00 1.60
C ALA A 70 3.34 4.49 2.96
N LEU A 71 3.61 3.23 3.30
CA LEU A 71 3.26 2.65 4.60
C LEU A 71 4.00 3.30 5.77
N GLU A 72 5.25 3.74 5.58
CA GLU A 72 5.98 4.50 6.62
C GLU A 72 5.33 5.87 6.86
N PHE A 73 4.83 6.52 5.81
CA PHE A 73 4.06 7.77 5.92
C PHE A 73 2.71 7.54 6.62
N GLU A 74 1.97 6.48 6.27
CA GLU A 74 0.72 6.12 6.96
C GLU A 74 0.95 5.85 8.46
N LEU A 75 2.01 5.10 8.80
CA LEU A 75 2.38 4.88 10.20
C LEU A 75 2.70 6.19 10.92
N GLY A 76 3.39 7.12 10.26
CA GLY A 76 3.65 8.46 10.80
C GLY A 76 2.37 9.24 11.08
N ALA A 77 1.40 9.19 10.15
CA ALA A 77 0.09 9.82 10.33
C ALA A 77 -0.69 9.23 11.50
N ASP A 78 -0.63 7.91 11.70
CA ASP A 78 -1.26 7.21 12.82
C ASP A 78 -0.62 7.58 14.17
N ILE A 79 0.70 7.70 14.22
CA ILE A 79 1.42 8.20 15.41
C ILE A 79 0.98 9.64 15.73
N LEU A 80 0.87 10.50 14.71
CA LEU A 80 0.40 11.88 14.91
C LEU A 80 -1.02 11.92 15.47
N ARG A 81 -1.94 11.09 14.95
CA ARG A 81 -3.32 11.01 15.50
C ARG A 81 -3.37 10.53 16.94
N THR A 82 -2.61 9.48 17.27
CA THR A 82 -2.57 8.94 18.64
C THR A 82 -1.96 9.91 19.64
N ALA A 83 -1.11 10.85 19.19
CA ALA A 83 -0.44 11.83 20.05
C ALA A 83 -1.33 12.99 20.53
N VAL A 84 -2.41 13.36 19.82
CA VAL A 84 -3.15 14.61 20.14
C VAL A 84 -4.40 14.48 21.00
N ALA A 85 -4.89 13.27 21.25
CA ALA A 85 -5.74 12.84 22.37
C ALA A 85 -6.56 11.66 21.86
N PRO A 86 -6.47 10.46 22.46
CA PRO A 86 -7.33 9.38 22.04
C PRO A 86 -8.75 9.68 22.53
N THR A 87 -9.63 10.14 21.65
CA THR A 87 -11.04 9.92 21.93
C THR A 87 -11.29 8.41 21.82
N TRP A 88 -12.11 7.84 22.72
CA TRP A 88 -12.47 6.41 22.65
C TRP A 88 -13.07 6.03 21.28
N SER A 89 -13.65 7.01 20.57
CA SER A 89 -14.12 6.90 19.19
C SER A 89 -12.98 6.62 18.18
N GLU A 90 -11.88 7.36 18.26
CA GLU A 90 -10.74 7.23 17.33
C GLU A 90 -9.95 5.95 17.57
N ILE A 91 -9.75 5.56 18.84
CA ILE A 91 -9.22 4.23 19.18
C ILE A 91 -10.13 3.14 18.59
N GLY A 92 -11.45 3.30 18.73
CA GLY A 92 -12.43 2.36 18.16
C GLY A 92 -12.34 2.24 16.64
N GLN A 93 -12.19 3.35 15.91
CA GLN A 93 -12.00 3.33 14.45
C GLN A 93 -10.71 2.64 14.04
N LEU A 94 -9.59 2.96 14.70
CA LEU A 94 -8.30 2.35 14.40
C LEU A 94 -8.33 0.84 14.67
N ALA A 95 -8.93 0.42 15.79
CA ALA A 95 -9.12 -0.99 16.11
C ALA A 95 -10.01 -1.71 15.09
N ALA A 96 -11.07 -1.04 14.60
CA ALA A 96 -11.94 -1.60 13.56
C ALA A 96 -11.20 -1.79 12.23
N ILE A 97 -10.42 -0.80 11.78
CA ILE A 97 -9.61 -0.91 10.55
C ILE A 97 -8.59 -2.05 10.68
N ALA A 98 -7.87 -2.12 11.81
CA ALA A 98 -6.90 -3.18 12.08
C ALA A 98 -7.55 -4.57 12.11
N ALA A 99 -8.74 -4.70 12.72
CA ALA A 99 -9.49 -5.94 12.74
C ALA A 99 -9.94 -6.38 11.34
N ILE A 100 -10.48 -5.46 10.53
CA ILE A 100 -10.89 -5.75 9.14
C ILE A 100 -9.68 -6.22 8.32
N ARG A 101 -8.54 -5.52 8.42
CA ARG A 101 -7.31 -5.91 7.73
C ARG A 101 -6.88 -7.33 8.12
N THR A 102 -6.93 -7.64 9.41
CA THR A 102 -6.55 -8.96 9.93
C THR A 102 -7.48 -10.06 9.42
N LEU A 103 -8.79 -9.83 9.47
CA LEU A 103 -9.80 -10.79 9.01
C LEU A 103 -9.70 -11.04 7.51
N LEU A 104 -9.59 -9.99 6.70
CA LEU A 104 -9.46 -10.11 5.24
C LEU A 104 -8.17 -10.86 4.87
N ASN A 105 -7.05 -10.50 5.49
CA ASN A 105 -5.78 -11.16 5.22
C ASN A 105 -5.83 -12.64 5.63
N TYR A 106 -6.46 -12.96 6.76
CA TYR A 106 -6.67 -14.34 7.19
C TYR A 106 -7.51 -15.16 6.21
N PHE A 107 -8.66 -14.64 5.76
CA PHE A 107 -9.51 -15.35 4.81
C PHE A 107 -8.83 -15.56 3.47
N LEU A 108 -8.12 -14.55 2.97
CA LEU A 108 -7.37 -14.66 1.72
C LEU A 108 -6.29 -15.75 1.81
N GLN A 109 -5.53 -15.77 2.90
CA GLN A 109 -4.51 -16.81 3.14
C GLN A 109 -5.15 -18.20 3.16
N GLN A 110 -6.27 -18.34 3.87
CA GLN A 110 -6.99 -19.61 3.98
C GLN A 110 -7.56 -20.09 2.63
N GLU A 111 -8.00 -19.20 1.76
CA GLU A 111 -8.45 -19.56 0.41
C GLU A 111 -7.30 -20.03 -0.48
N ILE A 112 -6.13 -19.41 -0.37
CA ILE A 112 -4.91 -19.80 -1.08
C ILE A 112 -4.48 -21.21 -0.63
N ASP A 113 -4.37 -21.45 0.68
CA ASP A 113 -3.96 -22.75 1.22
C ASP A 113 -4.90 -23.88 0.75
N LYS A 114 -6.22 -23.64 0.78
CA LYS A 114 -7.23 -24.61 0.27
C LYS A 114 -7.14 -24.85 -1.22
N ALA A 115 -6.75 -23.84 -2.00
CA ALA A 115 -6.58 -24.00 -3.45
C ALA A 115 -5.32 -24.82 -3.77
N GLU A 116 -4.24 -24.65 -3.00
CA GLU A 116 -3.02 -25.44 -3.13
C GLU A 116 -3.25 -26.92 -2.78
N GLU A 117 -3.96 -27.21 -1.68
CA GLU A 117 -4.30 -28.58 -1.27
C GLU A 117 -5.16 -29.35 -2.29
N ARG A 118 -6.00 -28.66 -3.08
CA ARG A 118 -6.81 -29.29 -4.14
C ARG A 118 -6.04 -29.57 -5.43
N SER A 119 -4.84 -29.02 -5.57
CA SER A 119 -3.99 -29.18 -6.76
C SER A 119 -2.99 -30.33 -6.64
N HIS A 120 -2.94 -30.98 -5.47
CA HIS A 120 -2.20 -32.21 -5.18
C HIS A 120 -3.13 -33.42 -5.10
#